data_AF-A0A150RBU4-F1
#
_entry.id   AF-A0A150RBU4-F1
#
_cell.length_a   1.000
_cell.length_b   1.000
_cell.length_c   1.000
_cell.angle_alpha   90.00
_cell.angle_beta   90.00
_cell.angle_gamma   90.00
#
_symmetry.space_group_name_H-M   'P 1'
#
loop_
_entity.id
_entity.type
_entity.pdbx_description
1 polymer ?
#
loop_
_entity_poly.entity_id
_entity_poly.type
_entity_poly.pdbx_seq_one_letter_code
_entity_poly.pdbx_strand_id
1 'polypeptide(L)'
;MNVVLLVEGAETEPRVYEAWLRHRIPALHRVANVADLTADGYVLVSGKGYPSCYRRIAGLLKDIDANPGRVQELWICIDSEEDTYEARYAEVHRAVQAELQGSRMARTNPSLEIRIIIQHCCIETWFLGHDGFLRAGPQSPQLVDFKRFYDVSTDDPERMEKYPGYVTRASFHLAYLKAMLIERSHRYTKQRPGVVIEPSYFEALRARCARTGHLPSFRHLLAAFEAAGDAGP
;
A
#
# COMPACT_ATOMS: atom_id res chain seq x y z
N MET A 1 19.93 -1.93 6.17
CA MET A 1 19.18 -2.77 5.21
C MET A 1 18.69 -1.91 4.05
N ASN A 2 18.74 -2.41 2.82
CA ASN A 2 18.26 -1.68 1.64
C ASN A 2 16.97 -2.29 1.09
N VAL A 3 15.99 -1.42 0.79
CA VAL A 3 14.65 -1.81 0.33
C VAL A 3 14.37 -1.22 -1.05
N VAL A 4 13.77 -2.00 -1.94
CA VAL A 4 13.22 -1.51 -3.19
C VAL A 4 11.70 -1.67 -3.15
N LEU A 5 10.95 -0.60 -3.41
CA LEU A 5 9.50 -0.60 -3.45
C LEU A 5 9.02 -0.39 -4.88
N LEU A 6 8.17 -1.29 -5.37
CA LEU A 6 7.34 -1.10 -6.55
C LEU A 6 5.90 -0.86 -6.10
N VAL A 7 5.37 0.33 -6.34
CA VAL A 7 3.97 0.68 -5.99
C VAL A 7 3.15 0.86 -7.25
N GLU A 8 1.88 0.45 -7.29
CA GLU A 8 1.08 0.50 -8.52
C GLU A 8 0.85 1.93 -9.04
N GLY A 9 0.25 2.80 -8.24
CA GLY A 9 -0.19 4.12 -8.69
C GLY A 9 0.92 5.17 -8.80
N ALA A 10 0.59 6.22 -9.55
CA ALA A 10 1.51 7.30 -9.89
C ALA A 10 1.58 8.42 -8.85
N GLU A 11 0.59 8.50 -7.96
CA GLU A 11 0.36 9.71 -7.18
C GLU A 11 0.21 9.43 -5.68
N THR A 12 -0.80 8.67 -5.26
CA THR A 12 -1.10 8.47 -3.83
C THR A 12 0.00 7.65 -3.16
N GLU A 13 0.27 6.47 -3.70
CA GLU A 13 1.13 5.46 -3.09
C GLU A 13 2.56 5.97 -2.92
N PRO A 14 3.23 6.57 -3.93
CA PRO A 14 4.58 7.09 -3.74
C PRO A 14 4.69 8.06 -2.56
N ARG A 15 3.71 8.96 -2.39
CA ARG A 15 3.70 9.96 -1.32
C ARG A 15 3.43 9.34 0.04
N VAL A 16 2.50 8.38 0.09
CA VAL A 16 2.10 7.71 1.32
C VAL A 16 3.21 6.81 1.84
N TYR A 17 3.75 5.93 1.00
CA TYR A 17 4.85 5.05 1.39
C TYR A 17 6.11 5.85 1.76
N GLU A 18 6.45 6.92 1.02
CA GLU A 18 7.56 7.81 1.38
C GLU A 18 7.35 8.49 2.74
N ALA A 19 6.12 8.92 3.06
CA ALA A 19 5.83 9.50 4.36
C ALA A 19 5.90 8.46 5.48
N TRP A 20 5.23 7.32 5.31
CA TRP A 20 5.21 6.27 6.33
C TRP A 20 6.59 5.69 6.60
N LEU A 21 7.41 5.43 5.57
CA LEU A 21 8.80 5.00 5.76
C LEU A 21 9.60 6.03 6.56
N ARG A 22 9.49 7.33 6.22
CA ARG A 22 10.18 8.41 6.95
C ARG A 22 9.79 8.47 8.43
N HIS A 23 8.53 8.20 8.74
CA HIS A 23 8.02 8.26 10.10
C HIS A 23 8.32 7.01 10.92
N ARG A 24 8.22 5.83 10.30
CA ARG A 24 8.32 4.53 10.97
C ARG A 24 9.73 3.96 10.97
N ILE A 25 10.50 4.24 9.93
CA ILE A 25 11.85 3.74 9.72
C ILE A 25 12.77 4.92 9.36
N PRO A 26 13.00 5.88 10.27
CA PRO A 26 13.71 7.12 9.98
C PRO A 26 15.18 6.90 9.56
N ALA A 27 15.75 5.72 9.84
CA ALA A 27 17.06 5.31 9.34
C ALA A 27 17.07 5.10 7.82
N LEU A 28 15.93 4.72 7.21
CA LEU A 28 15.82 4.54 5.77
C LEU A 28 15.79 5.89 5.05
N HIS A 29 16.68 6.07 4.08
CA HIS A 29 16.74 7.28 3.26
C HIS A 29 16.53 6.97 1.78
N ARG A 30 15.86 7.88 1.08
CA ARG A 30 15.55 7.68 -0.33
C ARG A 30 16.78 7.86 -1.20
N VAL A 31 16.98 6.96 -2.15
CA VAL A 31 17.92 7.12 -3.26
C VAL A 31 17.20 6.98 -4.61
N ALA A 32 17.83 7.47 -5.66
CA ALA A 32 17.22 7.52 -6.99
C ALA A 32 17.21 6.15 -7.68
N ASN A 33 18.33 5.42 -7.60
CA ASN A 33 18.52 4.17 -8.34
C ASN A 33 19.07 3.06 -7.45
N VAL A 34 18.87 1.81 -7.88
CA VAL A 34 19.39 0.61 -7.19
C VAL A 34 20.92 0.65 -7.08
N ALA A 35 21.62 1.17 -8.09
CA ALA A 35 23.08 1.31 -8.08
C ALA A 35 23.59 2.26 -6.98
N ASP A 36 22.76 3.19 -6.53
CA ASP A 36 23.10 4.19 -5.51
C ASP A 36 22.87 3.66 -4.08
N LEU A 37 22.26 2.48 -3.92
CA LEU A 37 22.03 1.87 -2.61
C LEU A 37 23.34 1.46 -1.96
N THR A 38 23.58 1.95 -0.74
CA THR A 38 24.76 1.61 0.07
C THR A 38 24.33 0.89 1.35
N ALA A 39 23.86 1.62 2.35
CA ALA A 39 23.27 1.09 3.57
C ALA A 39 22.07 1.94 3.98
N ASP A 40 21.03 1.30 4.52
CA ASP A 40 19.80 1.96 5.00
C ASP A 40 19.14 2.85 3.94
N GLY A 41 19.23 2.45 2.68
CA GLY A 41 18.64 3.16 1.55
C GLY A 41 17.34 2.52 1.07
N TYR A 42 16.45 3.32 0.47
CA TYR A 42 15.34 2.77 -0.30
C TYR A 42 15.17 3.44 -1.67
N VAL A 43 14.76 2.63 -2.64
CA VAL A 43 14.30 3.08 -3.97
C VAL A 43 12.79 2.89 -4.03
N LEU A 44 12.07 3.91 -4.51
CA LEU A 44 10.62 3.81 -4.74
C LEU A 44 10.33 4.04 -6.23
N VAL A 45 9.77 3.02 -6.86
CA VAL A 45 9.37 3.00 -8.27
C VAL A 45 7.85 2.95 -8.36
N SER A 46 7.26 3.90 -9.09
CA SER A 46 5.83 3.84 -9.42
C SER A 46 5.59 3.03 -10.70
N GLY A 47 4.64 2.09 -10.63
CA GLY A 47 4.04 1.24 -11.67
C GLY A 47 3.43 2.03 -12.82
N LYS A 48 2.84 3.19 -12.50
CA LYS A 48 1.93 3.96 -13.36
C LYS A 48 0.67 3.18 -13.75
N GLY A 49 0.15 2.36 -12.83
CA GLY A 49 -1.07 1.57 -12.97
C GLY A 49 -0.91 0.25 -13.72
N TYR A 50 -1.99 -0.54 -13.73
CA TYR A 50 -2.12 -1.77 -14.52
C TYR A 50 -2.24 -1.50 -16.03
N PRO A 51 -1.66 -2.35 -16.92
CA PRO A 51 -0.79 -3.50 -16.67
C PRO A 51 0.70 -3.13 -16.59
N SER A 52 1.02 -1.83 -16.54
CA SER A 52 2.42 -1.37 -16.61
C SER A 52 3.25 -1.79 -15.40
N CYS A 53 2.63 -2.02 -14.25
CA CYS A 53 3.27 -2.59 -13.06
C CYS A 53 4.01 -3.91 -13.36
N TYR A 54 3.45 -4.82 -14.16
CA TYR A 54 4.11 -6.10 -14.50
C TYR A 54 5.38 -5.92 -15.32
N ARG A 55 5.36 -5.01 -16.31
CA ARG A 55 6.57 -4.66 -17.06
C ARG A 55 7.65 -4.06 -16.16
N ARG A 56 7.24 -3.38 -15.08
CA ARG A 56 8.18 -2.84 -14.09
C ARG A 56 8.75 -3.89 -13.15
N ILE A 57 8.02 -4.96 -12.84
CA ILE A 57 8.59 -6.10 -12.08
C ILE A 57 9.81 -6.64 -12.82
N ALA A 58 9.67 -6.91 -14.12
CA ALA A 58 10.77 -7.40 -14.96
C ALA A 58 11.97 -6.44 -14.99
N GLY A 59 11.72 -5.14 -15.23
CA GLY A 59 12.77 -4.13 -15.26
C GLY A 59 13.50 -4.00 -13.92
N LEU A 60 12.74 -3.98 -12.82
CA LEU A 60 13.29 -3.82 -11.49
C LEU A 60 14.11 -5.03 -11.04
N LEU A 61 13.66 -6.25 -11.35
CA LEU A 61 14.44 -7.46 -11.10
C LEU A 61 15.75 -7.46 -11.90
N LYS A 62 15.76 -6.95 -13.14
CA LYS A 62 17.00 -6.77 -13.93
C LYS A 62 17.94 -5.74 -13.29
N ASP A 63 17.40 -4.63 -12.81
CA ASP A 63 18.19 -3.60 -12.11
C ASP A 63 18.82 -4.16 -10.82
N ILE A 64 18.10 -5.03 -10.09
CA ILE A 64 18.63 -5.72 -8.90
C ILE A 64 19.68 -6.77 -9.29
N ASP A 65 19.46 -7.58 -10.35
CA ASP A 65 20.46 -8.56 -10.82
C ASP A 65 21.76 -7.87 -11.28
N ALA A 66 21.66 -6.68 -11.86
CA ALA A 66 22.80 -5.87 -12.26
C ALA A 66 23.58 -5.27 -11.06
N ASN A 67 23.01 -5.29 -9.86
CA ASN A 67 23.56 -4.70 -8.65
C ASN A 67 23.57 -5.72 -7.48
N PRO A 68 24.30 -6.84 -7.64
CA PRO A 68 24.23 -7.98 -6.73
C PRO A 68 24.56 -7.61 -5.28
N GLY A 69 23.75 -8.12 -4.34
CA GLY A 69 23.93 -7.94 -2.90
C GLY A 69 23.55 -6.56 -2.36
N ARG A 70 23.15 -5.60 -3.22
CA ARG A 70 22.76 -4.25 -2.77
C ARG A 70 21.37 -4.18 -2.19
N VAL A 71 20.49 -5.13 -2.49
CA VAL A 71 19.09 -5.10 -2.06
C VAL A 71 18.80 -6.31 -1.17
N GLN A 72 18.21 -6.06 -0.01
CA GLN A 72 17.79 -7.12 0.91
C GLN A 72 16.30 -7.41 0.76
N GLU A 73 15.47 -6.38 0.51
CA GLU A 73 14.04 -6.58 0.32
C GLU A 73 13.51 -5.88 -0.93
N LEU A 74 12.64 -6.57 -1.67
CA LEU A 74 11.81 -6.03 -2.75
C LEU A 74 10.34 -6.12 -2.34
N TRP A 75 9.68 -4.98 -2.20
CA TRP A 75 8.25 -4.89 -1.91
C TRP A 75 7.46 -4.57 -3.17
N ILE A 76 6.50 -5.42 -3.50
CA ILE A 76 5.61 -5.24 -4.66
C ILE A 76 4.21 -4.95 -4.13
N CYS A 77 3.84 -3.67 -4.12
CA CYS A 77 2.63 -3.12 -3.55
C CYS A 77 1.58 -2.84 -4.65
N ILE A 78 0.53 -3.67 -4.71
CA ILE A 78 -0.42 -3.71 -5.84
C ILE A 78 -1.87 -3.70 -5.33
N ASP A 79 -2.77 -2.98 -5.99
CA ASP A 79 -4.20 -2.99 -5.68
C ASP A 79 -4.83 -4.31 -6.18
N SER A 80 -5.80 -4.86 -5.45
CA SER A 80 -6.57 -6.00 -5.97
C SER A 80 -7.72 -5.58 -6.86
N GLU A 81 -8.16 -4.33 -6.77
CA GLU A 81 -9.32 -3.77 -7.47
C GLU A 81 -10.58 -4.65 -7.30
N GLU A 82 -11.08 -5.24 -8.39
CA GLU A 82 -12.26 -6.11 -8.35
C GLU A 82 -11.93 -7.58 -8.06
N ASP A 83 -10.64 -7.96 -8.08
CA ASP A 83 -10.21 -9.32 -7.78
C ASP A 83 -10.20 -9.60 -6.27
N THR A 84 -10.29 -10.88 -5.94
CA THR A 84 -9.97 -11.37 -4.59
C THR A 84 -8.49 -11.16 -4.28
N TYR A 85 -8.17 -11.06 -2.99
CA TYR A 85 -6.78 -10.99 -2.53
C TYR A 85 -5.96 -12.16 -3.12
N GLU A 86 -6.49 -13.39 -3.04
CA GLU A 86 -5.80 -14.61 -3.45
C GLU A 86 -5.55 -14.65 -4.96
N ALA A 87 -6.53 -14.24 -5.77
CA ALA A 87 -6.38 -14.20 -7.22
C ALA A 87 -5.30 -13.20 -7.63
N ARG A 88 -5.33 -11.97 -7.07
CA ARG A 88 -4.34 -10.95 -7.37
C ARG A 88 -2.95 -11.35 -6.87
N TYR A 89 -2.84 -11.89 -5.66
CA TYR A 89 -1.58 -12.40 -5.14
C TYR A 89 -0.99 -13.48 -6.05
N ALA A 90 -1.81 -14.47 -6.45
CA ALA A 90 -1.37 -15.55 -7.32
C ALA A 90 -0.91 -15.05 -8.71
N GLU A 91 -1.57 -14.02 -9.24
CA GLU A 91 -1.18 -13.37 -10.49
C GLU A 91 0.19 -12.68 -10.38
N VAL A 92 0.38 -11.82 -9.38
CA VAL A 92 1.65 -11.14 -9.13
C VAL A 92 2.77 -12.14 -8.85
N HIS A 93 2.47 -13.16 -8.04
CA HIS A 93 3.43 -14.24 -7.74
C HIS A 93 3.84 -14.97 -9.02
N ARG A 94 2.91 -15.34 -9.90
CA ARG A 94 3.25 -15.96 -11.19
C ARG A 94 4.13 -15.06 -12.05
N ALA A 95 3.86 -13.76 -12.11
CA ALA A 95 4.68 -12.82 -12.87
C ALA A 95 6.11 -12.72 -12.31
N VAL A 96 6.27 -12.64 -10.98
CA VAL A 96 7.58 -12.67 -10.33
C VAL A 96 8.30 -13.98 -10.63
N GLN A 97 7.65 -15.13 -10.46
CA GLN A 97 8.28 -16.43 -10.71
C GLN A 97 8.70 -16.59 -12.17
N ALA A 98 7.90 -16.12 -13.13
CA ALA A 98 8.26 -16.14 -14.54
C ALA A 98 9.54 -15.34 -14.84
N GLU A 99 9.73 -14.19 -14.21
CA GLU A 99 10.95 -13.38 -14.36
C GLU A 99 12.15 -13.99 -13.63
N LEU A 100 11.93 -14.68 -12.51
CA LEU A 100 12.99 -15.37 -11.77
C LEU A 100 13.45 -16.65 -12.44
N GLN A 101 12.57 -17.34 -13.17
CA GLN A 101 12.89 -18.56 -13.91
C GLN A 101 13.99 -18.29 -14.95
N GLY A 102 15.12 -18.98 -14.83
CA GLY A 102 16.28 -18.79 -15.71
C GLY A 102 17.12 -17.54 -15.40
N SER A 103 16.72 -16.73 -14.43
CA SER A 103 17.54 -15.61 -13.94
C SER A 103 18.70 -16.12 -13.08
N ARG A 104 19.74 -15.29 -12.93
CA ARG A 104 20.85 -15.56 -12.01
C ARG A 104 20.57 -15.08 -10.58
N MET A 105 19.38 -14.52 -10.32
CA MET A 105 18.99 -13.87 -9.07
C MET A 105 19.25 -14.73 -7.84
N ALA A 106 18.89 -16.03 -7.88
CA ALA A 106 19.13 -16.93 -6.75
C ALA A 106 20.62 -17.07 -6.38
N ARG A 107 21.53 -16.85 -7.34
CA ARG A 107 22.98 -16.89 -7.14
C ARG A 107 23.58 -15.52 -6.83
N THR A 108 23.10 -14.46 -7.50
CA THR A 108 23.62 -13.10 -7.39
C THR A 108 23.08 -12.34 -6.18
N ASN A 109 21.88 -12.71 -5.74
CA ASN A 109 21.14 -12.08 -4.65
C ASN A 109 20.50 -13.13 -3.72
N PRO A 110 21.29 -14.04 -3.10
CA PRO A 110 20.76 -15.16 -2.32
C PRO A 110 20.01 -14.74 -1.04
N SER A 111 20.22 -13.50 -0.58
CA SER A 111 19.56 -12.92 0.58
C SER A 111 18.40 -12.00 0.23
N LEU A 112 18.00 -11.90 -1.05
CA LEU A 112 16.88 -11.05 -1.43
C LEU A 112 15.56 -11.70 -1.01
N GLU A 113 14.78 -10.99 -0.22
CA GLU A 113 13.40 -11.33 0.08
C GLU A 113 12.45 -10.53 -0.81
N ILE A 114 11.53 -11.21 -1.49
CA ILE A 114 10.48 -10.57 -2.30
C ILE A 114 9.16 -10.67 -1.55
N ARG A 115 8.61 -9.53 -1.13
CA ARG A 115 7.33 -9.41 -0.45
C ARG A 115 6.28 -8.86 -1.41
N ILE A 116 5.20 -9.62 -1.62
CA ILE A 116 4.02 -9.17 -2.35
C ILE A 116 3.02 -8.64 -1.34
N ILE A 117 2.64 -7.37 -1.47
CA ILE A 117 1.74 -6.66 -0.56
C ILE A 117 0.52 -6.21 -1.38
N ILE A 118 -0.56 -6.95 -1.24
CA ILE A 118 -1.82 -6.59 -1.91
C ILE A 118 -2.58 -5.58 -1.06
N GLN A 119 -3.05 -4.50 -1.68
CA GLN A 119 -3.98 -3.52 -1.12
C GLN A 119 -5.40 -3.96 -1.47
N HIS A 120 -6.11 -4.61 -0.54
CA HIS A 120 -7.45 -5.14 -0.81
C HIS A 120 -8.54 -4.17 -0.37
N CYS A 121 -9.36 -3.57 -1.25
CA CYS A 121 -9.33 -3.62 -2.71
C CYS A 121 -8.44 -2.55 -3.36
N CYS A 122 -8.10 -1.47 -2.62
CA CYS A 122 -7.17 -0.43 -3.03
C CYS A 122 -6.62 0.31 -1.80
N ILE A 123 -5.58 1.14 -1.95
CA ILE A 123 -5.01 1.90 -0.81
C ILE A 123 -6.04 2.75 -0.05
N GLU A 124 -7.02 3.35 -0.73
CA GLU A 124 -8.07 4.12 -0.06
C GLU A 124 -8.93 3.28 0.88
N THR A 125 -9.00 1.96 0.65
CA THR A 125 -9.67 1.01 1.55
C THR A 125 -8.97 0.95 2.89
N TRP A 126 -7.62 0.94 2.90
CA TRP A 126 -6.86 1.02 4.14
C TRP A 126 -7.13 2.33 4.87
N PHE A 127 -7.22 3.46 4.15
CA PHE A 127 -7.49 4.74 4.78
C PHE A 127 -8.88 4.81 5.44
N LEU A 128 -9.90 4.19 4.84
CA LEU A 128 -11.21 4.00 5.48
C LEU A 128 -11.13 3.19 6.80
N GLY A 129 -10.02 2.51 7.01
CA GLY A 129 -9.66 1.83 8.25
C GLY A 129 -9.57 2.74 9.46
N HIS A 130 -9.41 4.06 9.30
CA HIS A 130 -9.37 4.96 10.45
C HIS A 130 -10.79 5.21 11.01
N ASP A 131 -11.24 4.30 11.89
CA ASP A 131 -12.59 4.31 12.48
C ASP A 131 -12.94 5.61 13.21
N GLY A 132 -11.96 6.23 13.88
CA GLY A 132 -12.13 7.54 14.54
C GLY A 132 -12.43 8.73 13.61
N PHE A 133 -12.21 8.62 12.29
CA PHE A 133 -12.50 9.70 11.33
C PHE A 133 -13.98 9.75 10.94
N LEU A 134 -14.67 8.61 10.87
CA LEU A 134 -16.09 8.58 10.58
C LEU A 134 -16.86 9.14 11.79
N ARG A 135 -17.66 10.19 11.60
CA ARG A 135 -18.50 10.73 12.68
C ARG A 135 -19.62 9.75 13.03
N ALA A 136 -20.00 9.72 14.32
CA ALA A 136 -21.12 8.91 14.79
C ALA A 136 -22.44 9.32 14.09
N GLY A 137 -22.71 10.63 14.02
CA GLY A 137 -23.78 11.22 13.21
C GLY A 137 -23.20 12.12 12.12
N PRO A 138 -22.90 11.60 10.91
CA PRO A 138 -22.43 12.45 9.81
C PRO A 138 -23.53 13.43 9.37
N GLN A 139 -23.14 14.64 8.95
CA GLN A 139 -24.09 15.69 8.57
C GLN A 139 -24.34 15.75 7.06
N SER A 140 -23.34 15.37 6.25
CA SER A 140 -23.51 15.27 4.80
C SER A 140 -24.50 14.16 4.42
N PRO A 141 -25.55 14.45 3.62
CA PRO A 141 -26.48 13.42 3.15
C PRO A 141 -25.79 12.27 2.43
N GLN A 142 -24.77 12.58 1.61
CA GLN A 142 -23.98 11.56 0.92
C GLN A 142 -23.25 10.63 1.90
N LEU A 143 -22.65 11.19 2.96
CA LEU A 143 -21.93 10.40 3.95
C LEU A 143 -22.88 9.60 4.85
N VAL A 144 -24.08 10.13 5.12
CA VAL A 144 -25.17 9.40 5.80
C VAL A 144 -25.56 8.17 4.98
N ASP A 145 -25.75 8.32 3.66
CA ASP A 145 -26.12 7.22 2.78
C ASP A 145 -25.00 6.17 2.67
N PHE A 146 -23.74 6.60 2.53
CA PHE A 146 -22.60 5.69 2.52
C PHE A 146 -22.48 4.90 3.82
N LYS A 147 -22.60 5.58 4.97
CA LYS A 147 -22.56 4.94 6.29
C LYS A 147 -23.73 3.96 6.49
N ARG A 148 -24.92 4.30 6.00
CA ARG A 148 -26.09 3.41 6.06
C ARG A 148 -25.87 2.15 5.22
N PHE A 149 -25.21 2.27 4.07
CA PHE A 149 -24.85 1.13 3.24
C PHE A 149 -23.75 0.27 3.88
N TYR A 150 -22.73 0.90 4.44
CA TYR A 150 -21.63 0.20 5.10
C TYR A 150 -20.96 1.09 6.16
N ASP A 151 -20.97 0.69 7.42
CA ASP A 151 -20.38 1.50 8.49
C ASP A 151 -18.91 1.13 8.73
N VAL A 152 -17.99 1.82 8.05
CA VAL A 152 -16.55 1.56 8.20
C VAL A 152 -16.01 1.85 9.61
N SER A 153 -16.78 2.46 10.52
CA SER A 153 -16.35 2.61 11.93
C SER A 153 -16.48 1.31 12.73
N THR A 154 -17.38 0.41 12.31
CA THR A 154 -17.65 -0.87 12.97
C THR A 154 -17.20 -2.06 12.13
N ASP A 155 -17.33 -1.98 10.82
CA ASP A 155 -17.10 -3.08 9.89
C ASP A 155 -15.78 -2.93 9.13
N ASP A 156 -15.21 -4.06 8.69
CA ASP A 156 -13.92 -4.10 7.99
C ASP A 156 -14.03 -3.48 6.59
N PRO A 157 -13.33 -2.38 6.28
CA PRO A 157 -13.41 -1.75 4.96
C PRO A 157 -13.03 -2.69 3.80
N GLU A 158 -12.18 -3.70 4.02
CA GLU A 158 -11.79 -4.62 2.94
C GLU A 158 -12.94 -5.54 2.49
N ARG A 159 -13.95 -5.70 3.34
CA ARG A 159 -15.18 -6.46 3.05
C ARG A 159 -16.28 -5.59 2.44
N MET A 160 -16.03 -4.28 2.27
CA MET A 160 -17.00 -3.37 1.70
C MET A 160 -17.20 -3.66 0.21
N GLU A 161 -18.47 -3.77 -0.18
CA GLU A 161 -18.91 -3.95 -1.57
C GLU A 161 -19.09 -2.61 -2.28
N LYS A 162 -19.42 -2.69 -3.58
CA LYS A 162 -19.65 -1.52 -4.41
C LYS A 162 -21.03 -0.91 -4.15
N TYR A 163 -21.07 0.37 -3.81
CA TYR A 163 -22.32 1.12 -3.69
C TYR A 163 -23.05 1.28 -5.04
N PRO A 164 -24.39 1.20 -5.09
CA PRO A 164 -25.17 1.37 -6.32
C PRO A 164 -24.83 2.68 -7.08
N GLY A 165 -24.64 2.58 -8.39
CA GLY A 165 -24.29 3.72 -9.25
C GLY A 165 -22.79 3.99 -9.40
N TYR A 166 -21.93 3.30 -8.66
CA TYR A 166 -20.49 3.32 -8.90
C TYR A 166 -20.07 2.26 -9.93
N VAL A 167 -19.01 2.58 -10.69
CA VAL A 167 -18.47 1.68 -11.72
C VAL A 167 -17.69 0.54 -11.05
N THR A 168 -16.78 0.87 -10.14
CA THR A 168 -15.89 -0.05 -9.42
C THR A 168 -15.96 0.13 -7.91
N ARG A 169 -15.61 -0.91 -7.14
CA ARG A 169 -15.42 -0.84 -5.68
C ARG A 169 -14.43 0.26 -5.32
N ALA A 170 -13.26 0.28 -5.97
CA ALA A 170 -12.24 1.30 -5.71
C ALA A 170 -12.76 2.75 -5.91
N SER A 171 -13.59 2.99 -6.93
CA SER A 171 -14.19 4.32 -7.14
C SER A 171 -15.15 4.73 -6.03
N PHE A 172 -15.89 3.76 -5.47
CA PHE A 172 -16.75 3.99 -4.31
C PHE A 172 -15.91 4.23 -3.04
N HIS A 173 -14.89 3.42 -2.78
CA HIS A 173 -14.02 3.55 -1.60
C HIS A 173 -13.33 4.92 -1.58
N LEU A 174 -12.87 5.39 -2.73
CA LEU A 174 -12.34 6.74 -2.90
C LEU A 174 -13.37 7.84 -2.59
N ALA A 175 -14.60 7.69 -3.07
CA ALA A 175 -15.66 8.66 -2.82
C ALA A 175 -16.06 8.69 -1.34
N TYR A 176 -16.16 7.52 -0.70
CA TYR A 176 -16.43 7.41 0.72
C TYR A 176 -15.30 8.06 1.53
N LEU A 177 -14.04 7.75 1.24
CA LEU A 177 -12.90 8.35 1.93
C LEU A 177 -12.94 9.87 1.84
N LYS A 178 -13.17 10.42 0.65
CA LYS A 178 -13.30 11.87 0.46
C LYS A 178 -14.42 12.46 1.30
N ALA A 179 -15.61 11.86 1.28
CA ALA A 179 -16.74 12.33 2.07
C ALA A 179 -16.43 12.30 3.59
N MET A 180 -15.82 11.21 4.06
CA MET A 180 -15.41 11.03 5.45
C MET A 180 -14.40 12.09 5.91
N LEU A 181 -13.39 12.37 5.08
CA LEU A 181 -12.35 13.35 5.40
C LEU A 181 -12.89 14.79 5.34
N ILE A 182 -13.74 15.12 4.35
CA ILE A 182 -14.34 16.46 4.21
C ILE A 182 -15.20 16.81 5.42
N GLU A 183 -15.95 15.86 5.96
CA GLU A 183 -16.73 16.01 7.18
C GLU A 183 -15.86 16.40 8.40
N ARG A 184 -14.57 16.05 8.38
CA ARG A 184 -13.55 16.42 9.38
C ARG A 184 -12.70 17.62 8.94
N SER A 185 -13.13 18.38 7.94
CA SER A 185 -12.40 19.53 7.38
C SER A 185 -11.05 19.18 6.74
N HIS A 186 -10.84 17.91 6.38
CA HIS A 186 -9.66 17.46 5.63
C HIS A 186 -10.04 17.21 4.16
N ARG A 187 -9.10 17.47 3.26
CA ARG A 187 -9.28 17.18 1.82
C ARG A 187 -8.29 16.12 1.40
N TYR A 188 -8.76 15.22 0.55
CA TYR A 188 -7.95 14.18 -0.08
C TYR A 188 -8.00 14.31 -1.59
N THR A 189 -6.82 14.39 -2.20
CA THR A 189 -6.62 14.13 -3.62
C THR A 189 -5.43 13.20 -3.80
N LYS A 190 -5.33 12.50 -4.93
CA LYS A 190 -4.20 11.60 -5.18
C LYS A 190 -2.85 12.34 -5.13
N GLN A 191 -2.83 13.60 -5.56
CA GLN A 191 -1.64 14.46 -5.53
C GLN A 191 -1.35 15.06 -4.15
N ARG A 192 -2.37 15.14 -3.28
CA ARG A 192 -2.27 15.68 -1.91
C ARG A 192 -3.08 14.78 -0.98
N PRO A 193 -2.51 13.65 -0.54
CA PRO A 193 -3.23 12.68 0.30
C PRO A 193 -3.63 13.27 1.67
N GLY A 194 -3.03 14.40 2.07
CA GLY A 194 -3.47 15.16 3.23
C GLY A 194 -3.24 14.39 4.51
N VAL A 195 -4.24 14.32 5.39
CA VAL A 195 -4.07 13.75 6.73
C VAL A 195 -3.64 12.27 6.75
N VAL A 196 -3.83 11.52 5.66
CA VAL A 196 -3.50 10.08 5.62
C VAL A 196 -2.00 9.78 5.67
N ILE A 197 -1.14 10.78 5.39
CA ILE A 197 0.32 10.63 5.50
C ILE A 197 0.85 10.92 6.90
N GLU A 198 0.02 11.43 7.80
CA GLU A 198 0.44 11.80 9.15
C GLU A 198 0.76 10.54 9.98
N PRO A 199 1.76 10.60 10.89
CA PRO A 199 2.10 9.47 11.75
C PRO A 199 0.91 8.93 12.55
N SER A 200 0.10 9.84 13.10
CA SER A 200 -1.08 9.48 13.90
C SER A 200 -2.13 8.71 13.09
N TYR A 201 -2.21 8.94 11.78
CA TYR A 201 -3.13 8.22 10.91
C TYR A 201 -2.68 6.78 10.73
N PHE A 202 -1.39 6.55 10.47
CA PHE A 202 -0.80 5.21 10.39
C PHE A 202 -1.00 4.45 11.72
N GLU A 203 -0.75 5.11 12.85
CA GLU A 203 -0.95 4.51 14.18
C GLU A 203 -2.38 4.08 14.43
N ALA A 204 -3.37 4.87 13.99
CA ALA A 204 -4.77 4.50 14.12
C ALA A 204 -5.12 3.26 13.28
N LEU A 205 -4.58 3.13 12.06
CA LEU A 205 -4.76 1.94 11.23
C LEU A 205 -4.15 0.71 11.91
N ARG A 206 -2.90 0.82 12.39
CA ARG A 206 -2.19 -0.24 13.12
C ARG A 206 -2.95 -0.67 14.38
N ALA A 207 -3.43 0.30 15.17
CA ALA A 207 -4.21 0.05 16.36
C ALA A 207 -5.52 -0.68 16.07
N ARG A 208 -6.21 -0.32 14.98
CA ARG A 208 -7.41 -1.04 14.54
C ARG A 208 -7.08 -2.48 14.14
N CYS A 209 -6.06 -2.71 13.32
CA CYS A 209 -5.63 -4.06 12.93
C CYS A 209 -5.36 -4.95 14.14
N ALA A 210 -4.70 -4.42 15.17
CA ALA A 210 -4.40 -5.14 16.40
C ALA A 210 -5.68 -5.45 17.20
N ARG A 211 -6.60 -4.48 17.31
CA ARG A 211 -7.81 -4.60 18.14
C ARG A 211 -8.90 -5.48 17.52
N THR A 212 -9.14 -5.39 16.22
CA THR A 212 -10.36 -5.96 15.61
C THR A 212 -10.11 -7.11 14.65
N GLY A 213 -8.89 -7.31 14.17
CA GLY A 213 -8.68 -8.25 13.06
C GLY A 213 -8.80 -7.63 11.66
N HIS A 214 -9.28 -6.38 11.56
CA HIS A 214 -9.61 -5.76 10.28
C HIS A 214 -8.36 -5.37 9.47
N LEU A 215 -8.60 -5.04 8.21
CA LEU A 215 -7.56 -4.74 7.23
C LEU A 215 -6.50 -5.86 7.15
N PRO A 216 -6.90 -7.13 6.94
CA PRO A 216 -5.95 -8.22 6.87
C PRO A 216 -4.86 -7.98 5.83
N SER A 217 -5.19 -7.32 4.71
CA SER A 217 -4.19 -7.03 3.68
C SER A 217 -3.14 -5.98 4.12
N PHE A 218 -3.52 -5.00 4.96
CA PHE A 218 -2.61 -4.02 5.56
C PHE A 218 -1.60 -4.67 6.54
N ARG A 219 -1.94 -5.80 7.17
CA ARG A 219 -1.02 -6.50 8.08
C ARG A 219 0.24 -6.99 7.37
N HIS A 220 0.18 -7.30 6.08
CA HIS A 220 1.37 -7.64 5.30
C HIS A 220 2.32 -6.46 5.15
N LEU A 221 1.80 -5.23 5.08
CA LEU A 221 2.62 -4.03 5.12
C LEU A 221 3.27 -3.84 6.48
N LEU A 222 2.50 -4.02 7.58
CA LEU A 222 3.04 -3.92 8.93
C LEU A 222 4.19 -4.91 9.17
N ALA A 223 4.01 -6.17 8.76
CA ALA A 223 5.06 -7.18 8.86
C ALA A 223 6.31 -6.83 8.04
N ALA A 224 6.13 -6.23 6.85
CA ALA A 224 7.25 -5.74 6.05
C ALA A 224 7.98 -4.58 6.75
N PHE A 225 7.25 -3.65 7.35
CA PHE A 225 7.82 -2.56 8.14
C PHE A 225 8.60 -3.07 9.35
N GLU A 226 8.05 -4.03 10.10
CA GLU A 226 8.73 -4.66 11.25
C GLU A 226 10.03 -5.36 10.82
N ALA A 227 10.00 -6.15 9.74
CA ALA A 227 11.20 -6.78 9.19
C ALA A 227 12.25 -5.75 8.75
N ALA A 228 11.80 -4.58 8.31
CA ALA A 228 12.65 -3.48 7.88
C ALA A 228 13.20 -2.60 9.01
N GLY A 229 12.89 -2.91 10.27
CA GLY A 229 13.37 -2.17 11.43
C GLY A 229 12.47 -1.00 11.85
N ASP A 230 11.16 -1.09 11.59
CA ASP A 230 10.18 -0.22 12.24
C ASP A 230 10.37 -0.29 13.77
N ALA A 231 10.66 0.85 14.37
CA ALA A 231 11.01 0.98 15.78
C ALA A 231 9.84 0.71 16.74
N GLY A 232 8.63 0.48 16.21
CA GLY A 232 7.42 0.41 17.02
C GLY A 232 7.02 1.80 17.56
N PRO A 233 5.90 1.90 18.28
CA PRO A 233 5.50 3.12 18.98
C PRO A 233 6.41 3.41 20.19
#